data_AF-A0A561EI01-F1
#
_entry.id   AF-A0A561EI01-F1
#
_cell.length_a   1.000
_cell.length_b   1.000
_cell.length_c   1.000
_cell.angle_alpha   90.00
_cell.angle_beta   90.00
_cell.angle_gamma   90.00
#
_symmetry.space_group_name_H-M   'P 1'
#
loop_
_entity.id
_entity.type
_entity.pdbx_description
1 polymer ?
#
loop_
_entity_poly.entity_id
_entity_poly.type
_entity_poly.pdbx_seq_one_letter_code
_entity_poly.pdbx_strand_id
1 'polypeptide(L)'
;MSGRYLADDVERGIRDRDTPAGAADLETARGLLLQEAEPGAAAGHFASAARMWREIGRPYETARAMERQGCALLSTDPASAVGPLTDAAAAFAELGATADVARCEHVLRELGQARPAPGRRGYGDDLSPRERQVAELLAGGATNQQIAETLFLSPRTVEHHVAKVLKKLGTTRKRVASVYAGESENP
;
A
#
# COMPACT_ATOMS: atom_id res chain seq x y z
N MET A 1 0.61 -35.27 16.86
CA MET A 1 -0.84 -35.05 16.66
C MET A 1 -0.99 -34.08 15.50
N SER A 2 -1.41 -34.58 14.34
CA SER A 2 -1.33 -33.84 13.07
C SER A 2 -2.51 -32.90 12.92
N GLY A 3 -2.28 -31.65 12.47
CA GLY A 3 -3.30 -30.58 12.37
C GLY A 3 -4.54 -30.92 11.55
N ARG A 4 -4.46 -31.99 10.76
CA ARG A 4 -5.57 -32.60 10.02
C ARG A 4 -6.69 -33.13 10.92
N TYR A 5 -6.38 -33.57 12.15
CA TYR A 5 -7.37 -34.12 13.10
C TYR A 5 -8.22 -33.03 13.77
N LEU A 6 -7.68 -31.81 13.92
CA LEU A 6 -8.41 -30.66 14.50
C LEU A 6 -9.39 -30.03 13.50
N ALA A 7 -9.08 -30.09 12.20
CA ALA A 7 -10.00 -29.63 11.16
C ALA A 7 -11.24 -30.54 11.04
N ASP A 8 -11.05 -31.86 11.13
CA ASP A 8 -12.14 -32.84 11.05
C ASP A 8 -13.09 -32.80 12.27
N ASP A 9 -12.60 -32.40 13.44
CA ASP A 9 -13.39 -32.32 14.68
C ASP A 9 -14.29 -31.07 14.71
N VAL A 10 -13.79 -29.94 14.18
CA VAL A 10 -14.59 -28.72 13.96
C VAL A 10 -15.64 -28.96 12.87
N GLU A 11 -15.31 -29.69 11.79
CA GLU A 11 -16.26 -30.01 10.70
C GLU A 11 -17.42 -30.91 11.18
N ARG A 12 -17.22 -31.75 12.20
CA ARG A 12 -18.29 -32.56 12.82
C ARG A 12 -19.16 -31.79 13.81
N GLY A 13 -18.62 -30.77 14.48
CA GLY A 13 -19.37 -29.95 15.45
C GLY A 13 -20.32 -28.91 14.83
N ILE A 14 -20.11 -28.54 13.56
CA ILE A 14 -20.84 -27.47 12.86
C ILE A 14 -22.03 -28.00 12.04
N ARG A 15 -22.10 -29.31 11.78
CA ARG A 15 -23.02 -29.88 10.78
C ARG A 15 -24.52 -29.75 11.12
N ASP A 16 -24.87 -29.53 12.39
CA ASP A 16 -26.26 -29.41 12.90
C ASP A 16 -26.57 -28.05 13.55
N ARG A 17 -25.69 -27.05 13.41
CA ARG A 17 -25.95 -25.69 13.93
C ARG A 17 -25.78 -24.69 12.82
N ASP A 18 -26.78 -23.85 12.62
CA ASP A 18 -26.74 -22.75 11.67
C ASP A 18 -25.73 -21.70 12.17
N THR A 19 -24.44 -21.96 11.92
CA THR A 19 -23.33 -21.10 12.33
C THR A 19 -22.63 -20.57 11.09
N PRO A 20 -23.14 -19.48 10.48
CA PRO A 20 -22.50 -18.81 9.35
C PRO A 20 -21.02 -18.49 9.61
N ALA A 21 -20.69 -18.14 10.85
CA ALA A 21 -19.30 -17.91 11.29
C ALA A 21 -18.43 -19.18 11.16
N GLY A 22 -18.96 -20.35 11.52
CA GLY A 22 -18.24 -21.62 11.41
C GLY A 22 -17.94 -22.01 9.97
N ALA A 23 -18.84 -21.69 9.02
CA ALA A 23 -18.58 -21.88 7.59
C ALA A 23 -17.46 -20.96 7.09
N ALA A 24 -17.47 -19.69 7.51
CA ALA A 24 -16.42 -18.73 7.15
C ALA A 24 -15.05 -19.08 7.78
N ASP A 25 -15.04 -19.60 9.01
CA ASP A 25 -13.83 -20.14 9.65
C ASP A 25 -13.30 -21.37 8.92
N LEU A 26 -14.19 -22.26 8.45
CA LEU A 26 -13.80 -23.44 7.67
C LEU A 26 -13.12 -23.04 6.35
N GLU A 27 -13.68 -22.08 5.61
CA GLU A 27 -13.04 -21.54 4.40
C GLU A 27 -11.67 -20.93 4.73
N THR A 28 -11.56 -20.21 5.84
CA THR A 28 -10.28 -19.66 6.31
C THR A 28 -9.25 -20.77 6.59
N ALA A 29 -9.68 -21.87 7.23
CA ALA A 29 -8.81 -23.00 7.54
C ALA A 29 -8.36 -23.75 6.28
N ARG A 30 -9.26 -23.97 5.32
CA ARG A 30 -8.93 -24.57 4.02
C ARG A 30 -7.88 -23.74 3.28
N GLY A 31 -8.05 -22.41 3.24
CA GLY A 31 -7.08 -21.50 2.65
C GLY A 31 -5.69 -21.62 3.29
N LEU A 32 -5.61 -21.63 4.63
CA LEU A 32 -4.34 -21.76 5.36
C LEU A 32 -3.62 -23.08 5.06
N LEU A 33 -4.35 -24.20 4.93
CA LEU A 33 -3.78 -25.50 4.62
C LEU A 33 -3.19 -25.58 3.21
N LEU A 34 -3.77 -24.82 2.27
CA LEU A 34 -3.36 -24.82 0.86
C LEU A 34 -2.33 -23.74 0.53
N GLN A 35 -2.11 -22.74 1.39
CA GLN A 35 -1.34 -21.54 1.07
C GLN A 35 0.07 -21.82 0.51
N GLU A 36 0.76 -22.82 1.04
CA GLU A 36 2.12 -23.17 0.62
C GLU A 36 2.15 -24.08 -0.63
N ALA A 37 1.15 -24.95 -0.79
CA ALA A 37 1.14 -25.97 -1.84
C ALA A 37 0.40 -25.49 -3.11
N GLU A 38 -0.72 -24.82 -2.93
CA GLU A 38 -1.65 -24.38 -3.98
C GLU A 38 -2.14 -22.95 -3.70
N PRO A 39 -1.25 -21.94 -3.76
CA PRO A 39 -1.56 -20.55 -3.41
C PRO A 39 -2.78 -19.95 -4.13
N GLY A 40 -3.01 -20.31 -5.40
CA GLY A 40 -4.20 -19.88 -6.14
C GLY A 40 -5.50 -20.48 -5.60
N ALA A 41 -5.50 -21.75 -5.19
CA ALA A 41 -6.66 -22.39 -4.56
C ALA A 41 -6.89 -21.80 -3.15
N ALA A 42 -5.82 -21.55 -2.40
CA ALA A 42 -5.88 -20.87 -1.11
C ALA A 42 -6.53 -19.48 -1.22
N ALA A 43 -6.17 -18.70 -2.23
CA ALA A 43 -6.77 -17.40 -2.50
C ALA A 43 -8.29 -17.49 -2.74
N GLY A 44 -8.77 -18.52 -3.45
CA GLY A 44 -10.20 -18.77 -3.66
C GLY A 44 -10.97 -19.04 -2.36
N HIS A 45 -10.38 -19.80 -1.44
CA HIS A 45 -10.95 -20.04 -0.12
C HIS A 45 -10.98 -18.76 0.75
N PHE A 46 -9.91 -17.96 0.73
CA PHE A 46 -9.90 -16.68 1.44
C PHE A 46 -10.91 -15.68 0.86
N ALA A 47 -11.12 -15.66 -0.45
CA ALA A 47 -12.16 -14.85 -1.09
C ALA A 47 -13.57 -15.28 -0.63
N SER A 48 -13.81 -16.59 -0.54
CA SER A 48 -15.09 -17.14 -0.04
C SER A 48 -15.32 -16.78 1.42
N ALA A 49 -14.29 -16.92 2.27
CA ALA A 49 -14.34 -16.50 3.67
C ALA A 49 -14.64 -14.99 3.81
N ALA A 50 -13.97 -14.14 3.02
CA ALA A 50 -14.19 -12.69 3.05
C ALA A 50 -15.65 -12.32 2.74
N ARG A 51 -16.25 -12.98 1.74
CA ARG A 51 -17.68 -12.79 1.40
C ARG A 51 -18.59 -13.19 2.56
N MET A 52 -18.37 -14.36 3.15
CA MET A 52 -19.19 -14.85 4.27
C MET A 52 -19.08 -13.94 5.50
N TRP A 53 -17.87 -13.51 5.87
CA TRP A 53 -17.69 -12.57 6.98
C TRP A 53 -18.39 -11.23 6.74
N ARG A 54 -18.41 -10.78 5.48
CA ARG A 54 -19.12 -9.55 5.12
C ARG A 54 -20.62 -9.70 5.32
N GLU A 55 -21.20 -10.82 4.88
CA GLU A 55 -22.62 -11.14 5.04
C GLU A 55 -23.02 -11.21 6.54
N ILE A 56 -22.12 -11.67 7.41
CA ILE A 56 -22.32 -11.74 8.86
C ILE A 56 -22.15 -10.37 9.54
N GLY A 57 -21.62 -9.36 8.85
CA GLY A 57 -21.35 -8.04 9.43
C GLY A 57 -20.10 -8.03 10.33
N ARG A 58 -19.06 -8.78 9.95
CA ARG A 58 -17.79 -8.90 10.67
C ARG A 58 -16.66 -8.24 9.87
N PRO A 59 -16.56 -6.90 9.89
CA PRO A 59 -15.72 -6.14 8.96
C PRO A 59 -14.22 -6.39 9.17
N TYR A 60 -13.77 -6.64 10.40
CA TYR A 60 -12.36 -6.95 10.66
C TYR A 60 -11.98 -8.31 10.08
N GLU A 61 -12.83 -9.32 10.25
CA GLU A 61 -12.64 -10.66 9.71
C GLU A 61 -12.70 -10.67 8.18
N THR A 62 -13.58 -9.87 7.58
CA THR A 62 -13.60 -9.62 6.13
C THR A 62 -12.26 -9.07 5.65
N ALA A 63 -11.75 -8.01 6.28
CA ALA A 63 -10.48 -7.38 5.90
C ALA A 63 -9.30 -8.34 6.05
N ARG A 64 -9.26 -9.14 7.12
CA ARG A 64 -8.23 -10.15 7.35
C ARG A 64 -8.25 -11.26 6.29
N ALA A 65 -9.44 -11.68 5.85
CA ALA A 65 -9.55 -12.66 4.78
C ALA A 65 -9.10 -12.09 3.43
N MET A 66 -9.40 -10.82 3.14
CA MET A 66 -8.89 -10.13 1.94
C MET A 66 -7.37 -9.96 1.94
N GLU A 67 -6.77 -9.59 3.09
CA GLU A 67 -5.31 -9.51 3.24
C GLU A 67 -4.68 -10.86 2.88
N ARG A 68 -5.22 -11.97 3.42
CA ARG A 68 -4.75 -13.32 3.13
C ARG A 68 -4.93 -13.73 1.67
N GLN A 69 -6.08 -13.41 1.06
CA GLN A 69 -6.31 -13.63 -0.36
C GLN A 69 -5.24 -12.93 -1.19
N GLY A 70 -4.99 -11.65 -0.92
CA GLY A 70 -3.98 -10.86 -1.61
C GLY A 70 -2.59 -11.44 -1.45
N CYS A 71 -2.18 -11.77 -0.22
CA CYS A 71 -0.89 -12.39 0.07
C CYS A 71 -0.71 -13.74 -0.65
N ALA A 72 -1.74 -14.59 -0.70
CA ALA A 72 -1.67 -15.87 -1.40
C ALA A 72 -1.49 -15.71 -2.91
N LEU A 73 -2.03 -14.64 -3.50
CA LEU A 73 -1.89 -14.35 -4.94
C LEU A 73 -0.51 -13.83 -5.34
N LEU A 74 0.31 -13.35 -4.40
CA LEU A 74 1.62 -12.75 -4.70
C LEU A 74 2.58 -13.66 -5.48
N SER A 75 2.52 -14.97 -5.27
CA SER A 75 3.41 -15.93 -5.93
C SER A 75 2.88 -16.44 -7.27
N THR A 76 1.58 -16.33 -7.52
CA THR A 76 0.92 -16.87 -8.72
C THR A 76 0.48 -15.80 -9.71
N ASP A 77 -0.11 -14.72 -9.22
CA ASP A 77 -0.60 -13.59 -10.01
C ASP A 77 -0.55 -12.30 -9.18
N PRO A 78 0.62 -11.64 -9.12
CA PRO A 78 0.80 -10.41 -8.36
C PRO A 78 -0.14 -9.26 -8.77
N ALA A 79 -0.62 -9.25 -10.02
CA ALA A 79 -1.54 -8.21 -10.49
C ALA A 79 -2.92 -8.37 -9.84
N SER A 80 -3.39 -9.61 -9.71
CA SER A 80 -4.65 -9.94 -9.03
C SER A 80 -4.60 -9.75 -7.51
N ALA A 81 -3.41 -9.70 -6.90
CA ALA A 81 -3.24 -9.44 -5.46
C ALA A 81 -3.62 -8.00 -5.05
N VAL A 82 -3.51 -7.04 -5.98
CA VAL A 82 -3.65 -5.60 -5.69
C VAL A 82 -5.03 -5.23 -5.16
N GLY A 83 -6.10 -5.77 -5.77
CA GLY A 83 -7.49 -5.47 -5.39
C GLY A 83 -7.78 -5.84 -3.94
N PRO A 84 -7.64 -7.12 -3.55
CA PRO A 84 -7.89 -7.55 -2.17
C PRO A 84 -7.04 -6.83 -1.12
N LEU A 85 -5.75 -6.56 -1.40
CA LEU A 85 -4.89 -5.81 -0.47
C LEU A 85 -5.32 -4.35 -0.32
N THR A 86 -5.80 -3.73 -1.39
CA THR A 86 -6.32 -2.34 -1.35
C THR A 86 -7.61 -2.28 -0.54
N ASP A 87 -8.53 -3.23 -0.78
CA ASP A 87 -9.80 -3.32 -0.04
C ASP A 87 -9.56 -3.62 1.45
N ALA A 88 -8.62 -4.52 1.77
CA ALA A 88 -8.22 -4.82 3.14
C ALA A 88 -7.66 -3.58 3.85
N ALA A 89 -6.74 -2.85 3.20
CA ALA A 89 -6.16 -1.63 3.75
C ALA A 89 -7.23 -0.56 4.04
N ALA A 90 -8.19 -0.37 3.13
CA ALA A 90 -9.28 0.57 3.31
C ALA A 90 -10.17 0.18 4.50
N ALA A 91 -10.58 -1.10 4.58
CA ALA A 91 -11.40 -1.59 5.68
C ALA A 91 -10.68 -1.50 7.04
N PHE A 92 -9.39 -1.83 7.09
CA PHE A 92 -8.59 -1.65 8.31
C PHE A 92 -8.45 -0.18 8.72
N ALA A 93 -8.36 0.74 7.75
CA ALA A 93 -8.30 2.17 8.03
C ALA A 93 -9.61 2.69 8.65
N GLU A 94 -10.77 2.25 8.14
CA GLU A 94 -12.08 2.57 8.72
C GLU A 94 -12.22 2.07 10.17
N LEU A 95 -11.61 0.93 10.49
CA LEU A 95 -11.61 0.33 11.82
C LEU A 95 -10.52 0.90 12.76
N GLY A 96 -9.65 1.80 12.26
CA GLY A 96 -8.52 2.33 13.02
C GLY A 96 -7.39 1.32 13.29
N ALA A 97 -7.35 0.21 12.55
CA ALA A 97 -6.38 -0.88 12.69
C ALA A 97 -5.05 -0.53 11.97
N THR A 98 -4.35 0.47 12.50
CA THR A 98 -3.20 1.12 11.82
C THR A 98 -2.03 0.17 11.50
N ALA A 99 -1.77 -0.83 12.35
CA ALA A 99 -0.74 -1.83 12.09
C ALA A 99 -1.08 -2.70 10.88
N ASP A 100 -2.35 -3.08 10.74
CA ASP A 100 -2.85 -3.91 9.64
C ASP A 100 -2.87 -3.13 8.32
N VAL A 101 -3.23 -1.83 8.38
CA VAL A 101 -3.07 -0.89 7.25
C VAL A 101 -1.61 -0.87 6.77
N ALA A 102 -0.67 -0.64 7.70
CA ALA A 102 0.75 -0.53 7.36
C ALA A 102 1.31 -1.81 6.71
N ARG A 103 0.83 -2.99 7.12
CA ARG A 103 1.19 -4.26 6.47
C ARG A 103 0.68 -4.34 5.04
N CYS A 104 -0.60 -4.06 4.81
CA CYS A 104 -1.18 -4.08 3.45
C CYS A 104 -0.49 -3.06 2.52
N GLU A 105 -0.27 -1.84 3.02
CA GLU A 105 0.43 -0.78 2.27
C GLU A 105 1.89 -1.14 1.97
N HIS A 106 2.55 -1.90 2.85
CA HIS A 106 3.90 -2.36 2.59
C HIS A 106 3.96 -3.29 1.39
N VAL A 107 3.07 -4.29 1.35
CA VAL A 107 2.98 -5.23 0.22
C VAL A 107 2.59 -4.50 -1.06
N LEU A 108 1.61 -3.59 -1.01
CA LEU A 108 1.22 -2.76 -2.16
C LEU A 108 2.38 -1.91 -2.68
N ARG A 109 3.21 -1.35 -1.80
CA ARG A 109 4.43 -0.62 -2.20
C ARG A 109 5.44 -1.51 -2.92
N GLU A 110 5.61 -2.76 -2.48
CA GLU A 110 6.49 -3.73 -3.15
C GLU A 110 5.98 -4.10 -4.54
N LEU A 111 4.64 -4.13 -4.73
CA LEU A 111 3.98 -4.30 -6.03
C LEU A 111 3.99 -3.04 -6.91
N GLY A 112 4.66 -1.97 -6.48
CA GLY A 112 4.69 -0.69 -7.20
C GLY A 112 3.39 0.11 -7.11
N GLN A 113 2.42 -0.33 -6.31
CA GLN A 113 1.13 0.34 -6.05
C GLN A 113 1.22 1.36 -4.93
N ALA A 114 2.39 2.00 -4.76
CA ALA A 114 2.59 3.01 -3.75
C ALA A 114 1.59 4.17 -3.97
N ARG A 115 0.55 4.23 -3.12
CA ARG A 115 -0.28 5.43 -3.04
C ARG A 115 0.68 6.57 -2.63
N PRO A 116 0.71 7.70 -3.35
CA PRO A 116 1.44 8.85 -2.84
C PRO A 116 0.91 9.12 -1.44
N ALA A 117 1.79 9.02 -0.44
CA ALA A 117 1.43 9.22 0.96
C ALA A 117 0.51 10.44 1.05
N PRO A 118 -0.60 10.39 1.82
CA PRO A 118 -1.48 11.54 1.96
C PRO A 118 -0.61 12.70 2.42
N GLY A 119 -0.32 13.60 1.47
CA GLY A 119 0.60 14.68 1.69
C GLY A 119 0.02 15.48 2.85
N ARG A 120 0.78 15.63 3.93
CA ARG A 120 0.63 16.76 4.84
C ARG A 120 0.34 17.98 3.98
N ARG A 121 -0.91 18.49 4.04
CA ARG A 121 -1.43 19.67 3.32
C ARG A 121 -0.56 20.02 2.11
N GLY A 122 -0.73 19.27 1.03
CA GLY A 122 0.04 19.48 -0.19
C GLY A 122 -0.08 20.95 -0.61
N TYR A 123 1.06 21.57 -0.87
CA TYR A 123 1.20 22.90 -1.46
C TYR A 123 0.59 23.00 -2.88
N GLY A 124 -0.43 22.21 -3.26
CA GLY A 124 -0.99 22.21 -4.61
C GLY A 124 0.08 22.09 -5.70
N ASP A 125 0.01 22.98 -6.68
CA ASP A 125 1.03 23.18 -7.73
C ASP A 125 2.27 23.95 -7.22
N ASP A 126 2.20 24.55 -6.03
CA ASP A 126 3.32 25.22 -5.40
C ASP A 126 4.38 24.23 -4.91
N LEU A 127 5.60 24.74 -4.85
CA LEU A 127 6.73 24.03 -4.27
C LEU A 127 6.52 23.86 -2.76
N SER A 128 6.79 22.67 -2.23
CA SER A 128 6.94 22.48 -0.78
C SER A 128 8.18 23.24 -0.26
N PRO A 129 8.33 23.46 1.06
CA PRO A 129 9.50 24.14 1.61
C PRO A 129 10.82 23.48 1.20
N ARG A 130 10.82 22.14 1.11
CA ARG A 130 12.00 21.37 0.68
C ARG A 130 12.26 21.51 -0.82
N GLU A 131 11.20 21.57 -1.63
CA GLU A 131 11.31 21.80 -3.07
C GLU A 131 11.76 23.24 -3.37
N ARG A 132 11.36 24.25 -2.57
CA ARG A 132 11.87 25.63 -2.68
C ARG A 132 13.38 25.70 -2.43
N GLN A 133 13.88 25.06 -1.37
CA GLN A 133 15.33 24.98 -1.11
C GLN A 133 16.10 24.36 -2.29
N VAL A 134 15.55 23.32 -2.91
CA VAL A 134 16.15 22.70 -4.09
C VAL A 134 16.06 23.61 -5.31
N ALA A 135 14.93 24.29 -5.52
CA ALA A 135 14.73 25.24 -6.62
C ALA A 135 15.68 26.44 -6.54
N GLU A 136 15.87 27.00 -5.36
CA GLU A 136 16.80 28.11 -5.09
C GLU A 136 18.25 27.72 -5.42
N LEU A 137 18.71 26.57 -4.93
CA LEU A 137 20.05 26.07 -5.21
C LEU A 137 20.24 25.73 -6.71
N LEU A 138 19.20 25.19 -7.36
CA LEU A 138 19.20 24.93 -8.81
C LEU A 138 19.25 26.23 -9.62
N ALA A 139 18.49 27.25 -9.23
CA ALA A 139 18.50 28.57 -9.84
C ALA A 139 19.87 29.26 -9.67
N GLY A 140 20.54 29.02 -8.54
CA GLY A 140 21.93 29.41 -8.30
C GLY A 140 22.99 28.58 -9.05
N GLY A 141 22.59 27.60 -9.86
CA GLY A 141 23.50 26.80 -10.69
C GLY A 141 24.16 25.60 -10.01
N ALA A 142 23.71 25.21 -8.81
CA ALA A 142 24.30 24.08 -8.08
C ALA A 142 24.08 22.74 -8.81
N THR A 143 25.07 21.85 -8.70
CA THR A 143 24.99 20.45 -9.15
C THR A 143 24.22 19.59 -8.16
N ASN A 144 23.74 18.41 -8.57
CA ASN A 144 23.02 17.50 -7.66
C ASN A 144 23.89 17.08 -6.46
N GLN A 145 25.20 16.98 -6.65
CA GLN A 145 26.16 16.66 -5.61
C GLN A 145 26.28 17.78 -4.57
N GLN A 146 26.41 19.03 -5.03
CA GLN A 146 26.46 20.21 -4.14
C GLN A 146 25.15 20.40 -3.38
N ILE A 147 24.00 20.16 -4.03
CA ILE A 147 22.69 20.22 -3.38
C ILE A 147 22.56 19.10 -2.33
N ALA A 148 23.05 17.90 -2.62
CA ALA A 148 23.08 16.78 -1.68
C ALA A 148 23.89 17.12 -0.43
N GLU A 149 25.07 17.72 -0.61
CA GLU A 149 25.94 18.16 0.48
C GLU A 149 25.30 19.28 1.30
N THR A 150 24.75 20.30 0.62
CA THR A 150 24.13 21.47 1.28
C THR A 150 22.89 21.09 2.07
N LEU A 151 22.11 20.13 1.57
CA LEU A 151 20.84 19.72 2.17
C LEU A 151 20.95 18.45 3.01
N PHE A 152 22.15 17.88 3.16
CA PHE A 152 22.42 16.60 3.84
C PHE A 152 21.55 15.45 3.30
N LEU A 153 21.52 15.28 1.98
CA LEU A 153 20.75 14.25 1.27
C LEU A 153 21.66 13.36 0.42
N SER A 154 21.15 12.20 0.00
CA SER A 154 21.82 11.41 -1.04
C SER A 154 21.65 12.05 -2.43
N PRO A 155 22.62 11.91 -3.35
CA PRO A 155 22.49 12.41 -4.73
C PRO A 155 21.24 11.87 -5.44
N ARG A 156 20.88 10.60 -5.20
CA ARG A 156 19.67 9.96 -5.74
C ARG A 156 18.39 10.61 -5.22
N THR A 157 18.38 11.02 -3.96
CA THR A 157 17.26 11.76 -3.36
C THR A 157 17.14 13.15 -4.00
N VAL A 158 18.26 13.81 -4.26
CA VAL A 158 18.29 15.11 -4.94
C VAL A 158 17.78 15.00 -6.38
N GLU A 159 18.20 13.99 -7.14
CA GLU A 159 17.69 13.75 -8.51
C GLU A 159 16.16 13.68 -8.55
N HIS A 160 15.56 12.97 -7.59
CA HIS A 160 14.10 12.89 -7.47
C HIS A 160 13.46 14.24 -7.15
N HIS A 161 14.05 15.01 -6.22
CA HIS A 161 13.56 16.36 -5.90
C HIS A 161 13.70 17.32 -7.10
N VAL A 162 14.81 17.28 -7.82
CA VAL A 162 15.06 18.09 -9.02
C VAL A 162 14.02 17.77 -10.10
N ALA A 163 13.75 16.50 -10.37
CA ALA A 163 12.74 16.09 -11.35
C ALA A 163 11.34 16.60 -10.99
N LYS A 164 10.97 16.54 -9.70
CA LYS A 164 9.70 17.08 -9.21
C LYS A 164 9.62 18.60 -9.30
N VAL A 165 10.66 19.32 -8.88
CA VAL A 165 10.75 20.78 -8.96
C VAL A 165 10.61 21.27 -10.40
N LEU A 166 11.38 20.70 -11.33
CA LEU A 166 11.32 21.07 -12.74
C LEU A 166 9.94 20.80 -13.35
N LYS A 167 9.31 19.69 -12.97
CA LYS A 167 7.95 19.36 -13.40
C LYS A 167 6.92 20.35 -12.87
N LYS A 168 7.00 20.73 -11.59
CA LYS A 168 6.09 21.70 -10.96
C LYS A 168 6.25 23.11 -11.57
N LEU A 169 7.49 23.54 -11.79
CA LEU A 169 7.81 24.83 -12.42
C LEU A 169 7.61 24.84 -13.95
N GLY A 170 7.21 23.73 -14.56
CA GLY A 170 7.05 23.62 -16.02
C GLY A 170 8.32 23.96 -16.81
N THR A 171 9.50 23.77 -16.22
CA THR A 171 10.77 24.29 -16.75
C THR A 171 11.83 23.21 -16.88
N THR A 172 12.98 23.58 -17.44
CA THR A 172 14.15 22.70 -17.56
C THR A 172 15.28 23.25 -16.71
N ARG A 173 16.28 22.42 -16.39
CA ARG A 173 17.46 22.84 -15.63
C ARG A 173 18.15 24.09 -16.19
N LYS A 174 18.10 24.29 -17.51
CA LYS A 174 18.68 25.46 -18.19
C LYS A 174 17.85 26.75 -18.03
N ARG A 175 16.56 26.63 -17.76
CA ARG A 175 15.59 27.74 -17.71
C ARG A 175 15.05 28.01 -16.31
N VAL A 176 15.40 27.16 -15.32
CA VAL A 176 14.89 27.27 -13.95
C VAL A 176 15.25 28.60 -13.29
N ALA A 177 16.44 29.14 -13.53
CA ALA A 177 16.87 30.44 -13.00
C ALA A 177 15.97 31.60 -13.46
N SER A 178 15.60 31.61 -14.74
CA SER A 178 14.73 32.65 -15.31
C SER A 178 13.29 32.56 -14.80
N VAL A 179 12.78 31.34 -14.59
CA VAL A 179 11.42 31.12 -14.06
C VAL A 179 11.35 31.47 -12.58
N TYR A 180 12.35 31.04 -11.79
CA TYR A 180 12.37 31.24 -10.34
C TYR A 180 12.58 32.72 -9.94
N ALA A 181 13.33 33.48 -10.74
CA ALA A 181 13.47 34.93 -10.55
C ALA A 181 12.13 35.68 -10.74
N GLY A 182 11.27 35.21 -11.65
CA GLY A 182 9.94 35.78 -11.89
C GLY A 182 8.90 35.46 -10.82
N GLU A 183 9.05 34.36 -10.07
CA GLU A 183 8.16 34.00 -8.95
C GLU A 183 8.54 34.70 -7.64
N SER A 184 9.80 35.10 -7.46
CA SER A 184 10.30 35.73 -6.22
C SER A 184 9.93 37.22 -6.10
N GLU A 185 9.42 37.84 -7.18
CA GLU A 185 9.12 39.27 -7.28
C GLU A 185 7.64 39.63 -7.04
N ASN A 186 6.78 38.64 -6.75
CA ASN A 186 5.35 38.86 -6.54
C ASN A 186 4.98 38.54 -5.06
N PRO A 187 4.89 39.56 -4.17
CA PRO A 187 4.58 39.36 -2.76
C PRO A 187 3.10 39.01 -2.49
#